data_AF-A0A951P058-F1
#
_entry.id   AF-A0A951P058-F1
#
_cell.length_a   1.000
_cell.length_b   1.000
_cell.length_c   1.000
_cell.angle_alpha   90.00
_cell.angle_beta   90.00
_cell.angle_gamma   90.00
#
_symmetry.space_group_name_H-M   'P 1'
#
loop_
_entity.id
_entity.type
_entity.pdbx_description
1 polymer ?
#
loop_
_entity_poly.entity_id
_entity_poly.type
_entity_poly.pdbx_seq_one_letter_code
_entity_poly.pdbx_strand_id
1 'polypeptide(L)'
;MNLPFVLDVAIGLVFTYLILSLLASELQELTATVLQWRAKHLRDSIEVLLGGGINTPEEQRVRDLVARLYDDPLLKNVNQEAKGVITQGFRQVTRVLFSGNRPGAFGHQASGPSYIAPETFATSLIERLGITSMVDKLSAVRFEKFVDRIVGHHWVNEFGEVGLPSDDTFEDGWERGAIREIAAKSNRSSLSADQNFRVLVEDYDQILKAYQLGQASVESSVERLGEALDAYISACAGFDQDSPDTVLFVRRLQSYKASVFGQNNDRAVLSGGLRPSIAEIAELVNQGTGTHQEVAGAYDRIANQARPIDAQVNASLQSQIEDYRMGLDPNSPDQPTRFEDLDYDLQQIFLANALKDLTPEERQMYEEYQSYKKIRDGLSRLPDSVKESMSILARRAQSRVQRTENEVNQFRDEVAVWFDRSMSRASGVYKRNAKGVAILVGLFLAATTNSDTFHIFNRLSSDDSLRQLVTDRATQLNLNAQNSPRFSAQLEELKNETDAVLREISFPISWNSSNIGRQLGCPSSGISATPSQNQPSTEATQLKAQWDNLYKGCLNTDQVSSAPIPVQVAEIMVNRPLGVLRMISGWAVSGLAIAMGAPFWFDLLGKLVNVRNSGGKPRPAAGEEQKTN
;
A
#
# COMPACT_ATOMS: atom_id res chain seq x y z
N MET A 1 -8.32 -22.75 -50.79
CA MET A 1 -8.17 -23.39 -49.46
C MET A 1 -9.55 -23.64 -48.90
N ASN A 2 -9.82 -24.83 -48.36
CA ASN A 2 -11.11 -25.12 -47.71
C ASN A 2 -11.20 -24.39 -46.36
N LEU A 3 -12.38 -23.94 -45.96
CA LEU A 3 -12.59 -23.22 -44.70
C LEU A 3 -12.04 -23.97 -43.46
N PRO A 4 -12.19 -25.31 -43.33
CA PRO A 4 -11.60 -26.06 -42.22
C PRO A 4 -10.07 -25.98 -42.17
N PHE A 5 -9.41 -25.98 -43.32
CA PHE A 5 -7.95 -25.91 -43.42
C PHE A 5 -7.42 -24.55 -42.96
N VAL A 6 -8.06 -23.45 -43.37
CA VAL A 6 -7.70 -22.10 -42.90
C VAL A 6 -7.86 -21.99 -41.38
N LEU A 7 -8.93 -22.58 -40.84
CA LEU A 7 -9.22 -22.58 -39.42
C LEU A 7 -8.18 -23.37 -38.61
N ASP A 8 -7.74 -24.51 -39.10
CA ASP A 8 -6.69 -25.32 -38.45
C ASP A 8 -5.33 -24.61 -38.41
N VAL A 9 -4.93 -23.95 -39.52
CA VAL A 9 -3.70 -23.14 -39.57
C VAL A 9 -3.79 -21.98 -38.57
N ALA A 10 -4.95 -21.31 -38.51
CA ALA A 10 -5.18 -20.23 -37.55
C ALA A 10 -5.11 -20.72 -36.09
N ILE A 11 -5.70 -21.88 -35.78
CA ILE A 11 -5.64 -22.48 -34.43
C ILE A 11 -4.18 -22.79 -34.06
N GLY A 12 -3.40 -23.39 -34.95
CA GLY A 12 -1.98 -23.69 -34.68
C GLY A 12 -1.12 -22.45 -34.46
N LEU A 13 -1.38 -21.38 -35.23
CA LEU A 13 -0.71 -20.09 -35.06
C LEU A 13 -1.04 -19.46 -33.70
N VAL A 14 -2.33 -19.41 -33.35
CA VAL A 14 -2.83 -18.88 -32.08
C VAL A 14 -2.25 -19.64 -30.91
N PHE A 15 -2.23 -20.97 -30.98
CA PHE A 15 -1.68 -21.82 -29.93
C PHE A 15 -0.17 -21.60 -29.74
N THR A 16 0.57 -21.46 -30.83
CA THR A 16 2.02 -21.18 -30.78
C THR A 16 2.30 -19.86 -30.05
N TYR A 17 1.58 -18.79 -30.40
CA TYR A 17 1.76 -17.50 -29.73
C TYR A 17 1.19 -17.46 -28.32
N LEU A 18 0.17 -18.26 -28.00
CA LEU A 18 -0.32 -18.41 -26.63
C LEU A 18 0.81 -18.92 -25.71
N ILE A 19 1.51 -19.99 -26.11
CA ILE A 19 2.63 -20.56 -25.32
C ILE A 19 3.76 -19.54 -25.16
N LEU A 20 4.19 -18.91 -26.26
CA LEU A 20 5.27 -17.91 -26.20
C LEU A 20 4.90 -16.68 -25.37
N SER A 21 3.62 -16.27 -25.40
CA SER A 21 3.12 -15.14 -24.59
C SER A 21 2.97 -15.48 -23.11
N LEU A 22 2.70 -16.75 -22.76
CA LEU A 22 2.73 -17.22 -21.38
C LEU A 22 4.15 -17.13 -20.83
N LEU A 23 5.13 -17.67 -21.57
CA LEU A 23 6.54 -17.58 -21.19
C LEU A 23 7.02 -16.13 -21.04
N ALA A 24 6.62 -15.25 -21.96
CA ALA A 24 6.94 -13.83 -21.89
C ALA A 24 6.35 -13.15 -20.64
N SER A 25 5.12 -13.49 -20.27
CA SER A 25 4.46 -12.95 -19.09
C SER A 25 5.19 -13.35 -17.80
N GLU A 26 5.60 -14.62 -17.69
CA GLU A 26 6.38 -15.12 -16.56
C GLU A 26 7.75 -14.44 -16.44
N LEU A 27 8.46 -14.28 -17.56
CA LEU A 27 9.77 -13.62 -17.58
C LEU A 27 9.66 -12.14 -17.21
N GLN A 28 8.61 -11.46 -17.69
CA GLN A 28 8.33 -10.08 -17.34
C GLN A 28 8.01 -9.93 -15.85
N GLU A 29 7.19 -10.81 -15.28
CA GLU A 29 6.85 -10.78 -13.85
C GLU A 29 8.08 -11.02 -12.98
N LEU A 30 8.88 -12.04 -13.28
CA LEU A 30 10.13 -12.34 -12.57
C LEU A 30 11.08 -11.13 -12.59
N THR A 31 11.22 -10.48 -13.74
CA THR A 31 12.04 -9.26 -13.88
C THR A 31 11.53 -8.14 -12.97
N ALA A 32 10.21 -7.91 -12.93
CA ALA A 32 9.60 -6.88 -12.10
C ALA A 32 9.73 -7.18 -10.59
N THR A 33 9.56 -8.44 -10.17
CA THR A 33 9.72 -8.87 -8.78
C THR A 33 11.16 -8.74 -8.30
N VAL A 34 12.13 -9.23 -9.09
CA VAL A 34 13.55 -9.23 -8.73
C VAL A 34 14.11 -7.82 -8.65
N LEU A 35 13.73 -6.94 -9.57
CA LEU A 35 14.19 -5.56 -9.61
C LEU A 35 13.37 -4.62 -8.70
N GLN A 36 12.32 -5.13 -8.04
CA GLN A 36 11.39 -4.38 -7.18
C GLN A 36 10.78 -3.15 -7.85
N TRP A 37 10.65 -3.16 -9.17
CA TRP A 37 10.18 -2.01 -9.94
C TRP A 37 8.80 -1.54 -9.50
N ARG A 38 7.92 -2.48 -9.16
CA ARG A 38 6.57 -2.18 -8.70
C ARG A 38 6.56 -1.49 -7.33
N ALA A 39 7.34 -1.99 -6.38
CA ALA A 39 7.48 -1.38 -5.06
C ALA A 39 8.11 0.01 -5.16
N LYS A 40 9.16 0.16 -5.96
CA LYS A 40 9.82 1.45 -6.20
C LYS A 40 8.86 2.46 -6.83
N HIS A 41 8.15 2.06 -7.87
CA HIS A 41 7.16 2.92 -8.52
C HIS A 41 6.07 3.34 -7.54
N LEU A 42 5.60 2.44 -6.66
CA LEU A 42 4.61 2.77 -5.63
C LEU A 42 5.16 3.83 -4.66
N ARG A 43 6.39 3.66 -4.17
CA ARG A 43 7.06 4.67 -3.34
C ARG A 43 7.18 6.01 -4.07
N ASP A 44 7.72 6.03 -5.28
CA ASP A 44 7.90 7.26 -6.06
C ASP A 44 6.54 7.96 -6.29
N SER A 45 5.47 7.18 -6.50
CA SER A 45 4.11 7.70 -6.64
C SER A 45 3.58 8.33 -5.35
N ILE A 46 3.93 7.78 -4.18
CA ILE A 46 3.58 8.35 -2.88
C ILE A 46 4.37 9.63 -2.64
N GLU A 47 5.66 9.67 -3.00
CA GLU A 47 6.48 10.88 -2.90
C GLU A 47 5.90 12.01 -3.77
N VAL A 48 5.51 11.71 -5.01
CA VAL A 48 4.85 12.70 -5.89
C VAL A 48 3.48 13.11 -5.34
N LEU A 49 2.70 12.17 -4.77
CA LEU A 49 1.41 12.46 -4.15
C LEU A 49 1.55 13.43 -2.97
N LEU A 50 2.45 13.11 -2.03
CA LEU A 50 2.64 13.92 -0.82
C LEU A 50 3.38 15.23 -1.11
N GLY A 51 4.28 15.24 -2.10
CA GLY A 51 5.03 16.44 -2.50
C GLY A 51 4.28 17.39 -3.43
N GLY A 52 3.09 17.03 -3.92
CA GLY A 52 2.29 17.86 -4.81
C GLY A 52 2.88 18.05 -6.21
N GLY A 53 3.91 17.30 -6.59
CA GLY A 53 4.61 17.45 -7.87
C GLY A 53 6.02 16.85 -7.89
N ILE A 54 6.76 17.13 -8.95
CA ILE A 54 8.16 16.70 -9.16
C ILE A 54 9.07 17.94 -8.99
N ASN A 55 10.26 17.77 -8.41
CA ASN A 55 11.25 18.84 -8.19
C ASN A 55 10.76 19.99 -7.29
N THR A 56 10.11 19.66 -6.18
CA THR A 56 9.71 20.66 -5.19
C THR A 56 10.85 20.92 -4.21
N PRO A 57 10.99 22.16 -3.66
CA PRO A 57 12.00 22.47 -2.66
C PRO A 57 11.82 21.66 -1.35
N GLU A 58 10.67 21.01 -1.17
CA GLU A 58 10.34 20.17 -0.01
C GLU A 58 10.62 18.68 -0.22
N GLU A 59 11.23 18.28 -1.33
CA GLU A 59 11.44 16.88 -1.70
C GLU A 59 12.09 16.06 -0.57
N GLN A 60 13.06 16.62 0.14
CA GLN A 60 13.70 15.94 1.26
C GLN A 60 12.73 15.68 2.43
N ARG A 61 11.92 16.67 2.81
CA ARG A 61 10.90 16.51 3.88
C ARG A 61 9.87 15.45 3.50
N VAL A 62 9.48 15.42 2.22
CA VAL A 62 8.56 14.43 1.68
C VAL A 62 9.18 13.03 1.75
N ARG A 63 10.43 12.86 1.30
CA ARG A 63 11.16 11.58 1.38
C ARG A 63 11.28 11.08 2.82
N ASP A 64 11.58 11.98 3.77
CA ASP A 64 11.67 11.64 5.19
C ASP A 64 10.30 11.27 5.78
N LEU A 65 9.21 11.92 5.34
CA LEU A 65 7.84 11.53 5.71
C LEU A 65 7.47 10.16 5.14
N VAL A 66 7.79 9.91 3.87
CA VAL A 66 7.52 8.62 3.21
C VAL A 66 8.33 7.50 3.85
N ALA A 67 9.62 7.70 4.14
CA ALA A 67 10.43 6.71 4.86
C ALA A 67 9.80 6.35 6.21
N ARG A 68 9.40 7.36 6.99
CA ARG A 68 8.70 7.19 8.26
C ARG A 68 7.35 6.50 8.12
N LEU A 69 6.65 6.70 7.01
CA LEU A 69 5.39 6.02 6.70
C LEU A 69 5.65 4.53 6.42
N TYR A 70 6.65 4.18 5.62
CA TYR A 70 7.05 2.78 5.38
C TYR A 70 7.57 2.08 6.64
N ASP A 71 7.99 2.84 7.66
CA ASP A 71 8.36 2.30 8.96
C ASP A 71 7.17 1.91 9.86
N ASP A 72 5.95 2.28 9.48
CA ASP A 72 4.72 1.96 10.19
C ASP A 72 4.45 0.44 10.24
N PRO A 73 4.03 -0.13 11.39
CA PRO A 73 3.79 -1.56 11.53
C PRO A 73 2.80 -2.13 10.51
N LEU A 74 1.77 -1.38 10.12
CA LEU A 74 0.78 -1.86 9.16
C LEU A 74 1.43 -2.02 7.78
N LEU A 75 2.21 -1.04 7.32
CA LEU A 75 2.88 -1.11 6.01
C LEU A 75 4.03 -2.12 5.99
N LYS A 76 4.76 -2.26 7.11
CA LYS A 76 5.76 -3.33 7.26
C LYS A 76 5.14 -4.71 7.11
N ASN A 77 3.97 -4.95 7.70
CA ASN A 77 3.29 -6.24 7.61
C ASN A 77 2.71 -6.53 6.22
N VAL A 78 2.40 -5.51 5.42
CA VAL A 78 2.00 -5.69 4.01
C VAL A 78 3.21 -6.08 3.13
N ASN A 79 4.43 -5.75 3.55
CA ASN A 79 5.64 -6.13 2.82
C ASN A 79 5.90 -7.64 2.93
N GLN A 80 5.45 -8.39 1.94
CA GLN A 80 5.80 -9.80 1.79
C GLN A 80 7.21 -9.91 1.20
N GLU A 81 8.22 -9.89 2.06
CA GLU A 81 9.59 -10.17 1.64
C GLU A 81 9.68 -11.60 1.10
N ALA A 82 10.03 -11.74 -0.19
CA ALA A 82 10.31 -13.04 -0.79
C ALA A 82 11.57 -13.67 -0.14
N LYS A 83 11.36 -14.56 0.83
CA LYS A 83 12.41 -15.32 1.50
C LYS A 83 12.91 -16.46 0.60
N GLY A 84 14.09 -16.32 0.00
CA GLY A 84 14.70 -17.35 -0.84
C GLY A 84 16.19 -17.13 -1.09
N VAL A 85 16.97 -18.21 -1.15
CA VAL A 85 18.44 -18.17 -1.36
C VAL A 85 18.78 -17.61 -2.75
N ILE A 86 18.00 -17.97 -3.77
CA ILE A 86 18.18 -17.53 -5.16
C ILE A 86 17.89 -16.03 -5.29
N THR A 87 16.84 -15.54 -4.62
CA THR A 87 16.48 -14.11 -4.66
C THR A 87 17.50 -13.25 -3.91
N GLN A 88 18.08 -13.74 -2.81
CA GLN A 88 19.17 -13.05 -2.10
C GLN A 88 20.45 -12.93 -2.94
N GLY A 89 20.87 -14.02 -3.61
CA GLY A 89 22.03 -14.00 -4.51
C GLY A 89 21.84 -13.06 -5.70
N PHE A 90 20.67 -13.08 -6.34
CA PHE A 90 20.38 -12.19 -7.46
C PHE A 90 20.29 -10.71 -7.03
N ARG A 91 19.80 -10.41 -5.82
CA ARG A 91 19.81 -9.05 -5.25
C ARG A 91 21.22 -8.51 -5.02
N GLN A 92 22.22 -9.36 -4.79
CA GLN A 92 23.61 -8.92 -4.64
C GLN A 92 24.21 -8.55 -6.01
N VAL A 93 23.88 -9.31 -7.05
CA VAL A 93 24.27 -9.01 -8.44
C VAL A 93 23.60 -7.75 -8.97
N THR A 94 22.29 -7.59 -8.77
CA THR A 94 21.57 -6.40 -9.24
C THR A 94 21.99 -5.13 -8.48
N ARG A 95 22.40 -5.23 -7.22
CA ARG A 95 23.01 -4.10 -6.48
C ARG A 95 24.29 -3.57 -7.13
N VAL A 96 25.09 -4.44 -7.73
CA VAL A 96 26.35 -4.07 -8.41
C VAL A 96 26.09 -3.51 -9.80
N LEU A 97 25.15 -4.10 -10.55
CA LEU A 97 24.85 -3.72 -11.93
C LEU A 97 23.91 -2.50 -12.05
N PHE A 98 23.02 -2.29 -11.07
CA PHE A 98 22.02 -1.24 -11.08
C PHE A 98 22.10 -0.43 -9.79
N SER A 99 22.78 0.72 -9.86
CA SER A 99 23.07 1.61 -8.71
C SER A 99 21.83 2.22 -8.02
N GLY A 100 20.63 2.05 -8.60
CA GLY A 100 19.36 2.54 -8.06
C GLY A 100 18.67 1.64 -7.02
N ASN A 101 19.24 0.48 -6.67
CA ASN A 101 18.70 -0.50 -5.70
C ASN A 101 19.49 -0.54 -4.37
N ARG A 102 19.99 0.61 -3.90
CA ARG A 102 20.75 0.71 -2.63
C ARG A 102 19.85 0.52 -1.40
N PRO A 103 20.35 -0.09 -0.30
CA PRO A 103 19.65 -0.13 0.98
C PRO A 103 19.33 1.31 1.44
N GLY A 104 18.16 1.51 2.04
CA GLY A 104 17.63 2.86 2.35
C GLY A 104 16.49 3.31 1.44
N ALA A 105 16.18 2.56 0.38
CA ALA A 105 15.14 2.92 -0.57
C ALA A 105 13.69 2.68 -0.06
N PHE A 106 13.49 2.12 1.13
CA PHE A 106 12.18 1.96 1.77
C PHE A 106 12.32 2.14 3.28
N GLY A 107 12.93 3.25 3.70
CA GLY A 107 13.38 3.43 5.09
C GLY A 107 14.52 2.47 5.40
N HIS A 108 14.47 1.79 6.55
CA HIS A 108 15.48 0.79 6.94
C HIS A 108 15.37 -0.54 6.19
N GLN A 109 14.34 -0.74 5.36
CA GLN A 109 14.11 -2.01 4.66
C GLN A 109 14.78 -2.08 3.28
N ALA A 110 15.15 -3.29 2.89
CA ALA A 110 15.73 -3.60 1.59
C ALA A 110 14.67 -3.88 0.50
N SER A 111 13.40 -3.99 0.87
CA SER A 111 12.26 -4.06 -0.05
C SER A 111 11.07 -3.30 0.48
N GLY A 112 10.10 -3.02 -0.39
CA GLY A 112 8.81 -2.47 -0.01
C GLY A 112 7.65 -3.29 -0.61
N PRO A 113 6.42 -3.09 -0.10
CA PRO A 113 5.21 -3.69 -0.65
C PRO A 113 4.99 -3.28 -2.11
N SER A 114 4.54 -4.22 -2.92
CA SER A 114 4.17 -3.98 -4.32
C SER A 114 2.79 -3.34 -4.48
N TYR A 115 1.97 -3.37 -3.43
CA TYR A 115 0.66 -2.75 -3.40
C TYR A 115 0.32 -2.40 -1.95
N ILE A 116 -0.34 -1.27 -1.75
CA ILE A 116 -0.87 -0.85 -0.46
C ILE A 116 -2.36 -0.59 -0.65
N ALA A 117 -3.20 -1.19 0.19
CA ALA A 117 -4.63 -0.91 0.16
C ALA A 117 -4.89 0.54 0.62
N PRO A 118 -5.84 1.27 -0.01
CA PRO A 118 -6.11 2.67 0.34
C PRO A 118 -6.37 2.90 1.82
N GLU A 119 -7.11 1.99 2.47
CA GLU A 119 -7.42 2.11 3.89
C GLU A 119 -6.20 1.90 4.79
N THR A 120 -5.31 0.99 4.41
CA THR A 120 -4.05 0.77 5.12
C THR A 120 -3.18 2.03 5.05
N PHE A 121 -3.05 2.62 3.85
CA PHE A 121 -2.33 3.89 3.68
C PHE A 121 -2.94 5.01 4.51
N ALA A 122 -4.26 5.19 4.46
CA ALA A 122 -4.94 6.25 5.19
C ALA A 122 -4.78 6.09 6.72
N THR A 123 -4.86 4.86 7.22
CA THR A 123 -4.59 4.55 8.64
C THR A 123 -3.17 4.93 9.03
N SER A 124 -2.18 4.40 8.31
CA SER A 124 -0.77 4.63 8.61
C SER A 124 -0.42 6.12 8.50
N LEU A 125 -1.02 6.85 7.55
CA LEU A 125 -0.80 8.28 7.42
C LEU A 125 -1.41 9.03 8.62
N ILE A 126 -2.68 8.81 8.95
CA ILE A 126 -3.36 9.49 10.08
C ILE A 126 -2.65 9.20 11.41
N GLU A 127 -2.26 7.96 11.63
CA GLU A 127 -1.52 7.53 12.82
C GLU A 127 -0.14 8.21 12.88
N ARG A 128 0.59 8.24 11.76
CA ARG A 128 1.91 8.87 11.71
C ARG A 128 1.87 10.39 11.87
N LEU A 129 0.76 11.01 11.46
CA LEU A 129 0.48 12.41 11.71
C LEU A 129 0.03 12.68 13.16
N GLY A 130 -0.29 11.65 13.94
CA GLY A 130 -0.76 11.79 15.32
C GLY A 130 -2.13 12.44 15.44
N ILE A 131 -2.94 12.42 14.37
CA ILE A 131 -4.20 13.16 14.29
C ILE A 131 -5.16 12.69 15.38
N THR A 132 -5.37 11.38 15.54
CA THR A 132 -6.27 10.83 16.57
C THR A 132 -5.93 11.35 17.96
N SER A 133 -4.65 11.26 18.36
CA SER A 133 -4.20 11.75 19.66
C SER A 133 -4.39 13.27 19.82
N MET A 134 -4.24 14.05 18.76
CA MET A 134 -4.52 15.49 18.83
C MET A 134 -6.02 15.80 18.97
N VAL A 135 -6.89 15.03 18.31
CA VAL A 135 -8.34 15.17 18.45
C VAL A 135 -8.77 14.87 19.89
N ASP A 136 -8.26 13.78 20.47
CA ASP A 136 -8.55 13.42 21.86
C ASP A 136 -8.11 14.53 22.82
N LYS A 137 -6.94 15.14 22.55
CA LYS A 137 -6.37 16.19 23.38
C LYS A 137 -7.08 17.53 23.21
N LEU A 138 -7.45 17.91 22.00
CA LEU A 138 -8.31 19.06 21.76
C LEU A 138 -9.64 18.91 22.52
N SER A 139 -10.23 17.71 22.47
CA SER A 139 -11.46 17.40 23.19
C SER A 139 -11.27 17.53 24.71
N ALA A 140 -10.17 17.01 25.26
CA ALA A 140 -9.83 17.15 26.67
C ALA A 140 -9.62 18.60 27.12
N VAL A 141 -8.88 19.40 26.35
CA VAL A 141 -8.65 20.83 26.65
C VAL A 141 -9.96 21.60 26.63
N ARG A 142 -10.83 21.32 25.67
CA ARG A 142 -12.15 21.95 25.59
C ARG A 142 -13.09 21.47 26.69
N PHE A 143 -12.95 20.22 27.13
CA PHE A 143 -13.75 19.69 28.23
C PHE A 143 -13.37 20.32 29.58
N GLU A 144 -12.08 20.51 29.85
CA GLU A 144 -11.58 21.28 30.99
C GLU A 144 -12.16 22.71 30.97
N LYS A 145 -12.02 23.44 29.84
CA LYS A 145 -12.60 24.78 29.69
C LYS A 145 -14.12 24.80 29.83
N PHE A 146 -14.81 23.74 29.40
CA PHE A 146 -16.26 23.63 29.52
C PHE A 146 -16.68 23.47 30.99
N VAL A 147 -15.95 22.65 31.76
CA VAL A 147 -16.13 22.50 33.21
C VAL A 147 -15.86 23.82 33.92
N ASP A 148 -14.71 24.45 33.66
CA ASP A 148 -14.32 25.74 34.25
C ASP A 148 -15.35 26.84 33.95
N ARG A 149 -15.92 26.87 32.74
CA ARG A 149 -16.98 27.82 32.39
C ARG A 149 -18.24 27.66 33.27
N ILE A 150 -18.53 26.46 33.76
CA ILE A 150 -19.70 26.17 34.59
C ILE A 150 -19.40 26.45 36.08
N VAL A 151 -18.35 25.84 36.62
CA VAL A 151 -18.05 25.85 38.06
C VAL A 151 -16.97 26.84 38.50
N GLY A 152 -16.21 27.38 37.54
CA GLY A 152 -15.10 28.30 37.78
C GLY A 152 -13.78 27.58 38.05
N HIS A 153 -12.68 28.34 38.06
CA HIS A 153 -11.37 27.80 38.39
C HIS A 153 -11.37 27.20 39.80
N HIS A 154 -10.82 26.00 39.94
CA HIS A 154 -10.68 25.28 41.19
C HIS A 154 -9.32 24.56 41.24
N TRP A 155 -8.89 24.14 42.42
CA TRP A 155 -7.73 23.28 42.57
C TRP A 155 -8.07 22.09 43.45
N VAL A 156 -7.36 20.99 43.28
CA VAL A 156 -7.50 19.79 44.12
C VAL A 156 -6.18 19.59 44.84
N ASN A 157 -6.23 19.42 46.16
CA ASN A 157 -5.03 19.16 46.96
C ASN A 157 -4.63 17.68 46.93
N GLU A 158 -3.50 17.35 47.55
CA GLU A 158 -2.96 15.97 47.64
C GLU A 158 -3.93 14.97 48.31
N PHE A 159 -4.91 15.47 49.06
CA PHE A 159 -5.93 14.65 49.75
C PHE A 159 -7.22 14.50 48.94
N GLY A 160 -7.28 15.05 47.73
CA GLY A 160 -8.47 14.98 46.87
C GLY A 160 -9.55 16.00 47.23
N GLU A 161 -9.28 16.95 48.11
CA GLU A 161 -10.25 17.98 48.50
C GLU A 161 -10.20 19.16 47.52
N VAL A 162 -11.38 19.63 47.13
CA VAL A 162 -11.52 20.79 46.24
C VAL A 162 -11.36 22.09 47.01
N GLY A 163 -10.41 22.89 46.57
CA GLY A 163 -10.24 24.28 46.96
C GLY A 163 -10.88 25.23 45.95
N LEU A 164 -11.59 26.23 46.47
CA LEU A 164 -12.29 27.25 45.70
C LEU A 164 -11.66 28.63 45.97
N PRO A 165 -11.28 29.40 44.93
CA PRO A 165 -10.81 30.76 45.11
C PRO A 165 -11.93 31.62 45.70
N SER A 166 -11.57 32.62 46.50
CA SER A 166 -12.53 33.59 47.03
C SER A 166 -12.99 34.54 45.94
N ASP A 167 -14.22 35.07 46.05
CA ASP A 167 -14.81 35.86 44.96
C ASP A 167 -14.09 37.20 44.70
N ASP A 168 -13.18 37.63 45.56
CA ASP A 168 -12.33 38.82 45.40
C ASP A 168 -11.07 38.57 44.57
N THR A 169 -10.69 37.32 44.29
CA THR A 169 -9.44 36.98 43.58
C THR A 169 -9.54 37.07 42.06
N PHE A 170 -10.74 37.15 41.50
CA PHE A 170 -10.97 37.06 40.07
C PHE A 170 -11.07 38.45 39.43
N GLU A 171 -10.25 38.69 38.39
CA GLU A 171 -10.28 39.95 37.64
C GLU A 171 -11.46 39.99 36.66
N ASP A 172 -11.82 38.84 36.08
CA ASP A 172 -12.92 38.68 35.13
C ASP A 172 -14.04 37.76 35.64
N GLY A 173 -15.28 38.00 35.18
CA GLY A 173 -16.47 37.23 35.60
C GLY A 173 -16.46 35.76 35.17
N TRP A 174 -15.88 35.45 34.01
CA TRP A 174 -15.83 34.09 33.46
C TRP A 174 -14.97 33.14 34.31
N GLU A 175 -13.94 33.66 34.97
CA GLU A 175 -13.02 32.88 35.83
C GLU A 175 -13.74 32.32 37.08
N ARG A 176 -14.82 32.99 37.51
CA ARG A 176 -15.65 32.58 38.67
C ARG A 176 -16.63 31.46 38.34
N GLY A 177 -16.88 31.19 37.06
CA GLY A 177 -17.86 30.23 36.59
C GLY A 177 -19.31 30.75 36.62
N ALA A 178 -20.12 30.25 35.70
CA ALA A 178 -21.50 30.69 35.52
C ALA A 178 -22.38 30.49 36.76
N ILE A 179 -22.17 29.41 37.53
CA ILE A 179 -22.98 29.13 38.72
C ILE A 179 -22.76 30.22 39.79
N ARG A 180 -21.52 30.65 40.00
CA ARG A 180 -21.21 31.72 40.97
C ARG A 180 -21.72 33.07 40.49
N GLU A 181 -21.65 33.36 39.19
CA GLU A 181 -22.28 34.56 38.65
C GLU A 181 -23.80 34.58 38.86
N ILE A 182 -24.46 33.42 38.66
CA ILE A 182 -25.90 33.27 38.89
C ILE A 182 -26.23 33.50 40.37
N ALA A 183 -25.38 33.02 41.29
CA ALA A 183 -25.54 33.23 42.73
C ALA A 183 -25.43 34.71 43.09
N ALA A 184 -24.39 35.39 42.59
CA ALA A 184 -24.17 36.82 42.81
C ALA A 184 -25.36 37.67 42.29
N LYS A 185 -25.88 37.35 41.09
CA LYS A 185 -27.05 38.04 40.52
C LYS A 185 -28.33 37.80 41.33
N SER A 186 -28.38 36.74 42.13
CA SER A 186 -29.53 36.35 42.96
C SER A 186 -29.35 36.75 44.44
N ASN A 187 -28.46 37.69 44.74
CA ASN A 187 -28.16 38.18 46.09
C ASN A 187 -27.72 37.10 47.09
N ARG A 188 -27.18 35.96 46.62
CA ARG A 188 -26.63 34.91 47.47
C ARG A 188 -25.18 35.23 47.83
N SER A 189 -24.78 34.94 49.07
CA SER A 189 -23.39 35.08 49.53
C SER A 189 -22.44 34.16 48.75
N SER A 190 -21.13 34.42 48.86
CA SER A 190 -20.09 33.66 48.17
C SER A 190 -20.28 32.14 48.34
N LEU A 191 -20.30 31.43 47.21
CA LEU A 191 -20.41 29.96 47.19
C LEU A 191 -19.13 29.25 47.61
N SER A 192 -18.03 29.97 47.87
CA SER A 192 -16.73 29.40 48.26
C SER A 192 -16.79 28.56 49.55
N ALA A 193 -17.78 28.83 50.40
CA ALA A 193 -18.05 28.08 51.64
C ALA A 193 -19.31 27.19 51.57
N ASP A 194 -20.02 27.14 50.43
CA ASP A 194 -21.22 26.31 50.27
C ASP A 194 -20.82 24.84 50.05
N GLN A 195 -21.23 23.97 50.97
CA GLN A 195 -20.89 22.54 50.93
C GLN A 195 -21.50 21.82 49.72
N ASN A 196 -22.73 22.16 49.33
CA ASN A 196 -23.38 21.54 48.16
C ASN A 196 -22.68 21.95 46.87
N PHE A 197 -22.19 23.19 46.82
CA PHE A 197 -21.41 23.65 45.67
C PHE A 197 -20.05 22.96 45.59
N ARG A 198 -19.38 22.72 46.74
CA ARG A 198 -18.14 21.93 46.77
C ARG A 198 -18.34 20.51 46.26
N VAL A 199 -19.41 19.83 46.67
CA VAL A 199 -19.75 18.48 46.16
C VAL A 199 -19.95 18.49 44.65
N LEU A 200 -20.64 19.49 44.09
CA LEU A 200 -20.79 19.61 42.63
C LEU A 200 -19.43 19.75 41.93
N VAL A 201 -18.53 20.56 42.48
CA VAL A 201 -17.19 20.78 41.89
C VAL A 201 -16.36 19.50 41.99
N GLU A 202 -16.44 18.77 43.11
CA GLU A 202 -15.81 17.45 43.28
C GLU A 202 -16.32 16.44 42.25
N ASP A 203 -17.64 16.36 42.04
CA ASP A 203 -18.23 15.49 41.02
C ASP A 203 -17.73 15.86 39.62
N TYR A 204 -17.67 17.17 39.30
CA TYR A 204 -17.19 17.67 38.02
C TYR A 204 -15.70 17.35 37.78
N ASP A 205 -14.83 17.53 38.78
CA ASP A 205 -13.42 17.15 38.70
C ASP A 205 -13.24 15.64 38.49
N GLN A 206 -14.01 14.82 39.23
CA GLN A 206 -13.97 13.36 39.07
C GLN A 206 -14.42 12.90 37.69
N ILE A 207 -15.45 13.54 37.12
CA ILE A 207 -15.91 13.26 35.75
C ILE A 207 -14.84 13.68 34.73
N LEU A 208 -14.23 14.85 34.89
CA LEU A 208 -13.16 15.34 34.03
C LEU A 208 -11.96 14.38 34.05
N LYS A 209 -11.52 13.94 35.25
CA LYS A 209 -10.46 12.94 35.39
C LYS A 209 -10.81 11.61 34.73
N ALA A 210 -12.02 11.10 34.93
CA ALA A 210 -12.46 9.85 34.32
C ALA A 210 -12.41 9.93 32.77
N TYR A 211 -12.79 11.07 32.20
CA TYR A 211 -12.66 11.33 30.76
C TYR A 211 -11.19 11.39 30.31
N GLN A 212 -10.35 12.17 31.00
CA GLN A 212 -8.93 12.33 30.68
C GLN A 212 -8.14 11.01 30.78
N LEU A 213 -8.55 10.12 31.68
CA LEU A 213 -8.01 8.76 31.83
C LEU A 213 -8.59 7.75 30.83
N GLY A 214 -9.50 8.17 29.93
CA GLY A 214 -10.15 7.30 28.95
C GLY A 214 -11.14 6.29 29.54
N GLN A 215 -11.58 6.49 30.78
CA GLN A 215 -12.52 5.61 31.48
C GLN A 215 -13.98 5.92 31.14
N ALA A 216 -14.25 7.09 30.55
CA ALA A 216 -15.58 7.53 30.13
C ALA A 216 -15.53 8.21 28.75
N SER A 217 -16.60 8.04 27.95
CA SER A 217 -16.75 8.77 26.69
C SER A 217 -17.21 10.21 26.93
N VAL A 218 -17.14 11.07 25.89
CA VAL A 218 -17.68 12.44 25.97
C VAL A 218 -19.17 12.40 26.32
N GLU A 219 -19.94 11.53 25.68
CA GLU A 219 -21.39 11.40 25.86
C GLU A 219 -21.74 11.05 27.31
N SER A 220 -21.11 10.01 27.86
CA SER A 220 -21.32 9.59 29.25
C SER A 220 -20.86 10.67 30.25
N SER A 221 -19.76 11.35 29.96
CA SER A 221 -19.24 12.40 30.83
C SER A 221 -20.19 13.59 30.88
N VAL A 222 -20.70 14.03 29.74
CA VAL A 222 -21.67 15.14 29.66
C VAL A 222 -22.99 14.78 30.34
N GLU A 223 -23.48 13.55 30.19
CA GLU A 223 -24.67 13.07 30.89
C GLU A 223 -24.48 13.16 32.42
N ARG A 224 -23.36 12.64 32.94
CA ARG A 224 -23.01 12.70 34.36
C ARG A 224 -22.86 14.13 34.87
N LEU A 225 -22.31 15.06 34.09
CA LEU A 225 -22.25 16.49 34.46
C LEU A 225 -23.66 17.09 34.59
N GLY A 226 -24.57 16.71 33.69
CA GLY A 226 -25.96 17.13 33.73
C GLY A 226 -26.71 16.61 34.96
N GLU A 227 -26.50 15.34 35.30
CA GLU A 227 -27.08 14.70 36.49
C GLU A 227 -26.54 15.29 37.80
N ALA A 228 -25.22 15.53 37.89
CA ALA A 228 -24.62 16.19 39.05
C ALA A 228 -25.16 17.61 39.23
N LEU A 229 -25.38 18.35 38.13
CA LEU A 229 -26.02 19.67 38.19
C LEU A 229 -27.49 19.59 38.64
N ASP A 230 -28.25 18.57 38.23
CA ASP A 230 -29.60 18.35 38.75
C ASP A 230 -29.58 18.08 40.26
N ALA A 231 -28.68 17.21 40.72
CA ALA A 231 -28.53 16.90 42.13
C ALA A 231 -28.23 18.17 42.95
N TYR A 232 -27.34 19.03 42.45
CA TYR A 232 -27.04 20.33 43.07
C TYR A 232 -28.25 21.27 43.09
N ILE A 233 -28.99 21.38 41.98
CA ILE A 233 -30.21 22.20 41.89
C ILE A 233 -31.26 21.72 42.90
N SER A 234 -31.45 20.41 43.02
CA SER A 234 -32.34 19.78 43.99
C SER A 234 -31.90 20.04 45.43
N ALA A 235 -30.60 19.96 45.73
CA ALA A 235 -30.06 20.26 47.06
C ALA A 235 -30.29 21.74 47.44
N CYS A 236 -30.14 22.66 46.49
CA CYS A 236 -30.43 24.09 46.70
C CYS A 236 -31.91 24.35 47.01
N ALA A 237 -32.82 23.63 46.34
CA ALA A 237 -34.26 23.77 46.56
C ALA A 237 -34.73 23.22 47.91
N GLY A 238 -33.98 22.31 48.53
CA GLY A 238 -34.34 21.70 49.82
C GLY A 238 -34.05 22.57 51.05
N PHE A 239 -33.19 23.59 50.94
CA PHE A 239 -32.64 24.29 52.10
C PHE A 239 -33.54 25.40 52.67
N ASP A 240 -34.24 26.14 51.80
CA ASP A 240 -35.15 27.24 52.19
C ASP A 240 -36.13 27.57 51.05
N GLN A 241 -37.27 26.88 51.03
CA GLN A 241 -38.27 26.98 49.95
C GLN A 241 -39.03 28.30 49.90
N ASP A 242 -39.04 29.04 51.02
CA ASP A 242 -39.82 30.27 51.18
C ASP A 242 -39.00 31.53 50.91
N SER A 243 -37.66 31.43 50.86
CA SER A 243 -36.78 32.55 50.51
C SER A 243 -36.91 32.94 49.04
N PRO A 244 -37.31 34.20 48.72
CA PRO A 244 -37.41 34.68 47.35
C PRO A 244 -36.09 34.58 46.56
N ASP A 245 -34.96 34.76 47.24
CA ASP A 245 -33.63 34.69 46.65
C ASP A 245 -33.25 33.26 46.27
N THR A 246 -33.59 32.28 47.12
CA THR A 246 -33.39 30.84 46.85
C THR A 246 -34.24 30.39 45.66
N VAL A 247 -35.51 30.78 45.62
CA VAL A 247 -36.41 30.48 44.49
C VAL A 247 -35.88 31.07 43.18
N LEU A 248 -35.42 32.33 43.21
CA LEU A 248 -34.84 33.00 42.03
C LEU A 248 -33.55 32.32 41.57
N PHE A 249 -32.67 31.94 42.51
CA PHE A 249 -31.43 31.24 42.22
C PHE A 249 -31.68 29.89 41.55
N VAL A 250 -32.53 29.04 42.13
CA VAL A 250 -32.90 27.73 41.57
C VAL A 250 -33.49 27.87 40.17
N ARG A 251 -34.41 28.83 39.96
CA ARG A 251 -35.02 29.06 38.65
C ARG A 251 -33.99 29.46 37.58
N ARG A 252 -33.01 30.28 37.95
CA ARG A 252 -31.93 30.69 37.04
C ARG A 252 -30.98 29.52 36.72
N LEU A 253 -30.66 28.68 37.70
CA LEU A 253 -29.88 27.46 37.47
C LEU A 253 -30.59 26.48 36.53
N GLN A 254 -31.89 26.25 36.72
CA GLN A 254 -32.68 25.40 35.82
C GLN A 254 -32.70 25.95 34.40
N SER A 255 -32.86 27.27 34.26
CA SER A 255 -32.81 27.95 32.96
C SER A 255 -31.43 27.84 32.31
N TYR A 256 -30.37 27.97 33.10
CA TYR A 256 -28.98 27.81 32.65
C TYR A 256 -28.70 26.37 32.21
N LYS A 257 -29.08 25.36 33.00
CA LYS A 257 -28.95 23.95 32.63
C LYS A 257 -29.66 23.64 31.31
N ALA A 258 -30.93 24.04 31.18
CA ALA A 258 -31.69 23.85 29.94
C ALA A 258 -31.05 24.58 28.74
N SER A 259 -30.39 25.72 28.99
CA SER A 259 -29.66 26.46 27.97
C SER A 259 -28.38 25.75 27.53
N VAL A 260 -27.57 25.23 28.46
CA VAL A 260 -26.27 24.61 28.18
C VAL A 260 -26.40 23.16 27.70
N PHE A 261 -27.16 22.34 28.41
CA PHE A 261 -27.28 20.89 28.16
C PHE A 261 -28.42 20.57 27.18
N GLY A 262 -29.53 21.29 27.23
CA GLY A 262 -30.73 20.96 26.43
C GLY A 262 -31.49 19.74 26.98
N GLN A 263 -32.32 19.09 26.16
CA GLN A 263 -33.13 17.93 26.58
C GLN A 263 -32.35 16.61 26.60
N ASN A 264 -31.42 16.42 25.67
CA ASN A 264 -30.64 15.18 25.50
C ASN A 264 -29.13 15.39 25.70
N ASN A 265 -28.72 16.48 26.34
CA ASN A 265 -27.30 16.83 26.54
C ASN A 265 -26.48 17.14 25.26
N ASP A 266 -27.02 16.92 24.05
CA ASP A 266 -26.37 17.21 22.77
C ASP A 266 -25.85 18.65 22.64
N ARG A 267 -26.55 19.61 23.25
CA ARG A 267 -26.14 21.02 23.19
C ARG A 267 -24.88 21.28 24.01
N ALA A 268 -24.62 20.52 25.06
CA ALA A 268 -23.37 20.65 25.82
C ALA A 268 -22.18 20.17 24.98
N VAL A 269 -22.35 19.06 24.25
CA VAL A 269 -21.33 18.56 23.30
C VAL A 269 -21.01 19.62 22.23
N LEU A 270 -22.04 20.22 21.63
CA LEU A 270 -21.87 21.24 20.58
C LEU A 270 -21.33 22.57 21.12
N SER A 271 -21.89 23.08 22.22
CA SER A 271 -21.51 24.40 22.79
C SER A 271 -20.19 24.38 23.55
N GLY A 272 -19.72 23.20 23.96
CA GLY A 272 -18.37 22.99 24.47
C GLY A 272 -17.36 22.66 23.36
N GLY A 273 -17.81 22.40 22.12
CA GLY A 273 -16.92 21.93 21.06
C GLY A 273 -16.21 20.63 21.42
N LEU A 274 -16.86 19.78 22.22
CA LEU A 274 -16.28 18.58 22.84
C LEU A 274 -16.08 17.44 21.85
N ARG A 275 -16.79 17.48 20.72
CA ARG A 275 -16.52 16.67 19.53
C ARG A 275 -15.97 17.62 18.45
N PRO A 276 -14.64 17.63 18.22
CA PRO A 276 -14.05 18.47 17.19
C PRO A 276 -14.58 18.09 15.81
N SER A 277 -14.89 19.11 15.01
CA SER A 277 -15.32 18.97 13.63
C SER A 277 -14.18 18.50 12.73
N ILE A 278 -14.47 17.83 11.61
CA ILE A 278 -13.43 17.45 10.62
C ILE A 278 -12.61 18.66 10.15
N ALA A 279 -13.22 19.84 10.06
CA ALA A 279 -12.50 21.08 9.75
C ALA A 279 -11.43 21.41 10.81
N GLU A 280 -11.78 21.32 12.09
CA GLU A 280 -10.86 21.50 13.22
C GLU A 280 -9.78 20.42 13.24
N ILE A 281 -10.13 19.17 12.89
CA ILE A 281 -9.16 18.06 12.73
C ILE A 281 -8.10 18.40 11.69
N ALA A 282 -8.47 19.01 10.56
CA ALA A 282 -7.50 19.48 9.57
C ALA A 282 -6.69 20.68 10.06
N GLU A 283 -7.31 21.59 10.79
CA GLU A 283 -6.62 22.75 11.34
C GLU A 283 -5.52 22.35 12.32
N LEU A 284 -5.68 21.26 13.07
CA LEU A 284 -4.65 20.71 13.96
C LEU A 284 -3.34 20.38 13.23
N VAL A 285 -3.40 20.00 11.95
CA VAL A 285 -2.20 19.71 11.14
C VAL A 285 -1.44 20.99 10.76
N ASN A 286 -2.11 22.15 10.80
CA ASN A 286 -1.54 23.43 10.44
C ASN A 286 -1.22 24.28 11.69
N GLN A 287 0.07 24.51 11.91
CA GLN A 287 0.57 25.21 13.10
C GLN A 287 0.08 26.66 13.26
N GLY A 288 -0.37 27.30 12.17
CA GLY A 288 -0.85 28.69 12.19
C GLY A 288 -2.31 28.86 12.59
N THR A 289 -3.04 27.79 12.90
CA THR A 289 -4.47 27.86 13.20
C THR A 289 -4.73 28.07 14.68
N GLY A 290 -5.88 28.70 15.01
CA GLY A 290 -6.31 28.87 16.40
C GLY A 290 -6.50 27.54 17.12
N THR A 291 -7.00 26.52 16.42
CA THR A 291 -7.21 25.17 16.94
C THR A 291 -5.89 24.48 17.32
N HIS A 292 -4.84 24.60 16.50
CA HIS A 292 -3.51 24.10 16.87
C HIS A 292 -2.94 24.87 18.07
N GLN A 293 -3.08 26.19 18.11
CA GLN A 293 -2.60 27.02 19.22
C GLN A 293 -3.34 26.73 20.53
N GLU A 294 -4.63 26.39 20.47
CA GLU A 294 -5.42 25.96 21.63
C GLU A 294 -4.82 24.70 22.28
N VAL A 295 -4.49 23.70 21.48
CA VAL A 295 -3.84 22.47 21.95
C VAL A 295 -2.42 22.76 22.41
N ALA A 296 -1.63 23.44 21.59
CA ALA A 296 -0.23 23.75 21.89
C ALA A 296 -0.08 24.56 23.19
N GLY A 297 -0.95 25.55 23.44
CA GLY A 297 -0.92 26.36 24.65
C GLY A 297 -1.25 25.56 25.92
N ALA A 298 -2.23 24.64 25.85
CA ALA A 298 -2.50 23.74 26.96
C ALA A 298 -1.29 22.84 27.26
N TYR A 299 -0.61 22.38 26.21
CA TYR A 299 0.60 21.58 26.33
C TYR A 299 1.82 22.36 26.80
N ASP A 300 1.95 23.64 26.48
CA ASP A 300 3.05 24.45 27.01
C ASP A 300 3.00 24.50 28.55
N ARG A 301 1.79 24.46 29.13
CA ARG A 301 1.61 24.35 30.60
C ARG A 301 2.17 23.03 31.13
N ILE A 302 1.78 21.91 30.52
CA ILE A 302 2.28 20.57 30.88
C ILE A 302 3.80 20.48 30.64
N ALA A 303 4.29 21.01 29.52
CA ALA A 303 5.69 21.02 29.14
C ALA A 303 6.56 21.80 30.12
N ASN A 304 6.04 22.85 30.76
CA ASN A 304 6.77 23.58 31.80
C ASN A 304 7.04 22.71 33.02
N GLN A 305 6.08 21.87 33.41
CA GLN A 305 6.18 20.97 34.55
C GLN A 305 6.94 19.67 34.21
N ALA A 306 6.77 19.16 32.99
CA ALA A 306 7.35 17.91 32.54
C ALA A 306 8.81 18.03 32.08
N ARG A 307 9.28 19.23 31.69
CA ARG A 307 10.65 19.45 31.18
C ARG A 307 11.75 19.00 32.16
N PRO A 308 11.69 19.34 33.46
CA PRO A 308 12.63 18.83 34.45
C PRO A 308 12.65 17.29 34.52
N ILE A 309 11.46 16.66 34.47
CA ILE A 309 11.30 15.21 34.48
C ILE A 309 11.91 14.59 33.22
N ASP A 310 11.65 15.14 32.03
CA ASP A 310 12.26 14.70 30.76
C ASP A 310 13.79 14.81 30.80
N ALA A 311 14.32 15.91 31.36
CA ALA A 311 15.75 16.09 31.50
C ALA A 311 16.38 15.05 32.44
N GLN A 312 15.72 14.74 33.56
CA GLN A 312 16.15 13.71 34.50
C GLN A 312 16.17 12.32 33.85
N VAL A 313 15.10 11.94 33.14
CA VAL A 313 15.00 10.65 32.45
C VAL A 313 16.06 10.55 31.35
N ASN A 314 16.23 11.60 30.53
CA ASN A 314 17.24 11.61 29.46
C ASN A 314 18.67 11.53 30.02
N ALA A 315 18.97 12.19 31.14
CA ALA A 315 20.27 12.09 31.80
C ALA A 315 20.54 10.66 32.30
N SER A 316 19.53 10.00 32.88
CA SER A 316 19.61 8.59 33.28
C SER A 316 19.84 7.66 32.08
N LEU A 317 19.11 7.85 30.98
CA LEU A 317 19.29 7.09 29.74
C LEU A 317 20.70 7.27 29.16
N GLN A 318 21.21 8.50 29.12
CA GLN A 318 22.56 8.78 28.63
C GLN A 318 23.64 8.14 29.50
N SER A 319 23.48 8.17 30.84
CA SER A 319 24.39 7.46 31.75
C SER A 319 24.39 5.95 31.48
N GLN A 320 23.21 5.35 31.30
CA GLN A 320 23.09 3.92 31.01
C GLN A 320 23.71 3.53 29.66
N ILE A 321 23.55 4.38 28.63
CA ILE A 321 24.20 4.18 27.33
C ILE A 321 25.71 4.23 27.47
N GLU A 322 26.25 5.22 28.18
CA GLU A 322 27.70 5.35 28.36
C GLU A 322 28.28 4.15 29.15
N ASP A 323 27.59 3.71 30.21
CA ASP A 323 27.96 2.51 30.96
C ASP A 323 27.96 1.25 30.10
N TYR A 324 26.96 1.09 29.24
CA TYR A 324 26.88 -0.02 28.30
C TYR A 324 28.03 0.03 27.26
N ARG A 325 28.34 1.22 26.74
CA ARG A 325 29.43 1.42 25.77
C ARG A 325 30.80 1.08 26.36
N MET A 326 31.04 1.38 27.63
CA MET A 326 32.30 1.03 28.31
C MET A 326 32.55 -0.49 28.35
N GLY A 327 31.49 -1.31 28.23
CA GLY A 327 31.59 -2.77 28.14
C GLY A 327 31.81 -3.33 26.73
N LEU A 328 31.77 -2.50 25.69
CA LEU A 328 31.90 -2.91 24.28
C LEU A 328 33.33 -2.73 23.75
N ASP A 329 33.67 -3.41 22.64
CA ASP A 329 34.95 -3.22 21.96
C ASP A 329 35.09 -1.76 21.48
N PRO A 330 36.14 -1.02 21.89
CA PRO A 330 36.40 0.36 21.48
C PRO A 330 36.51 0.56 19.96
N ASN A 331 36.87 -0.49 19.21
CA ASN A 331 37.06 -0.45 17.77
C ASN A 331 35.84 -0.95 16.97
N SER A 332 34.74 -1.30 17.63
CA SER A 332 33.51 -1.69 16.95
C SER A 332 32.91 -0.49 16.20
N PRO A 333 32.61 -0.61 14.89
CA PRO A 333 32.02 0.48 14.10
C PRO A 333 30.59 0.85 14.53
N ASP A 334 29.90 -0.05 15.26
CA ASP A 334 28.49 0.06 15.62
C ASP A 334 28.29 0.33 17.12
N GLN A 335 28.97 1.34 17.68
CA GLN A 335 28.73 1.76 19.05
C GLN A 335 27.48 2.65 19.16
N PRO A 336 26.49 2.31 20.00
CA PRO A 336 25.31 3.15 20.18
C PRO A 336 25.70 4.45 20.87
N THR A 337 25.29 5.60 20.31
CA THR A 337 25.54 6.93 20.92
C THR A 337 24.26 7.61 21.36
N ARG A 338 23.12 7.16 20.83
CA ARG A 338 21.79 7.65 21.13
C ARG A 338 20.91 6.49 21.56
N PHE A 339 19.83 6.81 22.25
CA PHE A 339 18.87 5.82 22.71
C PHE A 339 18.25 5.03 21.54
N GLU A 340 18.02 5.70 20.40
CA GLU A 340 17.46 5.07 19.20
C GLU A 340 18.43 4.11 18.49
N ASP A 341 19.73 4.17 18.81
CA ASP A 341 20.73 3.26 18.23
C ASP A 341 20.72 1.89 18.94
N LEU A 342 20.04 1.76 20.08
CA LEU A 342 19.93 0.51 20.84
C LEU A 342 18.92 -0.45 20.21
N ASP A 343 19.13 -1.75 20.39
CA ASP A 343 18.12 -2.77 20.09
C ASP A 343 16.86 -2.59 20.94
N TYR A 344 15.70 -3.01 20.42
CA TYR A 344 14.40 -2.82 21.06
C TYR A 344 14.35 -3.31 22.51
N ASP A 345 14.92 -4.47 22.80
CA ASP A 345 14.92 -5.04 24.16
C ASP A 345 15.73 -4.17 25.13
N LEU A 346 16.87 -3.63 24.69
CA LEU A 346 17.70 -2.72 25.49
C LEU A 346 16.99 -1.38 25.70
N GLN A 347 16.29 -0.86 24.69
CA GLN A 347 15.48 0.35 24.83
C GLN A 347 14.43 0.19 25.94
N GLN A 348 13.73 -0.95 25.99
CA GLN A 348 12.71 -1.20 27.02
C GLN A 348 13.34 -1.27 28.43
N ILE A 349 14.46 -1.97 28.58
CA ILE A 349 15.15 -2.10 29.87
C ILE A 349 15.64 -0.75 30.37
N PHE A 350 16.29 0.03 29.50
CA PHE A 350 16.91 1.29 29.90
C PHE A 350 15.86 2.33 30.26
N LEU A 351 14.77 2.38 29.50
CA LEU A 351 13.62 3.23 29.80
C LEU A 351 12.96 2.82 31.12
N ALA A 352 12.71 1.52 31.36
CA ALA A 352 12.12 1.05 32.61
C ALA A 352 12.98 1.43 33.84
N ASN A 353 14.30 1.31 33.73
CA ASN A 353 15.23 1.74 34.78
C ASN A 353 15.21 3.26 34.97
N ALA A 354 15.20 4.04 33.88
CA ALA A 354 15.17 5.50 33.95
C ALA A 354 13.88 6.05 34.56
N LEU A 355 12.76 5.32 34.41
CA LEU A 355 11.45 5.69 34.97
C LEU A 355 11.19 5.14 36.37
N LYS A 356 12.14 4.39 36.96
CA LYS A 356 11.93 3.66 38.21
C LYS A 356 11.68 4.57 39.41
N ASP A 357 12.36 5.71 39.47
CA ASP A 357 12.36 6.60 40.62
C ASP A 357 11.27 7.69 40.56
N LEU A 358 10.44 7.69 39.51
CA LEU A 358 9.34 8.63 39.31
C LEU A 358 8.09 8.21 40.09
N THR A 359 7.35 9.17 40.64
CA THR A 359 6.00 8.91 41.16
C THR A 359 5.03 8.51 40.03
N PRO A 360 3.88 7.87 40.34
CA PRO A 360 2.87 7.57 39.33
C PRO A 360 2.43 8.81 38.53
N GLU A 361 2.28 9.96 39.19
CA GLU A 361 1.89 11.23 38.59
C GLU A 361 3.00 11.79 37.70
N GLU A 362 4.26 11.75 38.16
CA GLU A 362 5.41 12.19 37.36
C GLU A 362 5.61 11.30 36.12
N ARG A 363 5.40 9.98 36.25
CA ARG A 363 5.46 9.05 35.12
C ARG A 363 4.37 9.36 34.10
N GLN A 364 3.13 9.56 34.55
CA GLN A 364 2.02 9.92 33.66
C GLN A 364 2.32 11.23 32.92
N MET A 365 2.83 12.23 33.64
CA MET A 365 3.21 13.52 33.05
C MET A 365 4.35 13.38 32.03
N TYR A 366 5.35 12.53 32.31
CA TYR A 366 6.42 12.22 31.37
C TYR A 366 5.89 11.55 30.10
N GLU A 367 5.05 10.51 30.23
CA GLU A 367 4.47 9.78 29.10
C GLU A 367 3.62 10.69 28.20
N GLU A 368 2.79 11.53 28.81
CA GLU A 368 1.98 12.52 28.12
C GLU A 368 2.86 13.55 27.37
N TYR A 369 3.92 14.03 28.01
CA TYR A 369 4.87 14.95 27.40
C TYR A 369 5.63 14.32 26.22
N GLN A 370 6.05 13.05 26.32
CA GLN A 370 6.70 12.34 25.21
C GLN A 370 5.76 12.14 24.02
N SER A 371 4.50 11.77 24.28
CA SER A 371 3.49 11.63 23.23
C SER A 371 3.33 12.93 22.45
N TYR A 372 3.16 14.05 23.17
CA TYR A 372 3.05 15.38 22.57
C TYR A 372 4.32 15.78 21.79
N LYS A 373 5.51 15.59 22.35
CA LYS A 373 6.79 15.90 21.71
C LYS A 373 6.91 15.19 20.37
N LYS A 374 6.54 13.90 20.29
CA LYS A 374 6.51 13.12 19.04
C LYS A 374 5.55 13.71 18.01
N ILE A 375 4.34 14.07 18.43
CA ILE A 375 3.32 14.65 17.55
C ILE A 375 3.78 16.01 17.01
N ARG A 376 4.21 16.92 17.90
CA ARG A 376 4.69 18.26 17.55
C ARG A 376 5.87 18.21 16.60
N ASP A 377 6.86 17.37 16.89
CA ASP A 377 8.03 17.19 16.03
C ASP A 377 7.63 16.58 14.67
N GLY A 378 6.66 15.66 14.67
CA GLY A 378 6.04 15.09 13.46
C GLY A 378 5.43 16.16 12.56
N LEU A 379 4.56 17.00 13.13
CA LEU A 379 3.85 18.09 12.46
C LEU A 379 4.80 19.17 11.93
N SER A 380 5.81 19.55 12.72
CA SER A 380 6.79 20.58 12.33
C SER A 380 7.58 20.22 11.08
N ARG A 381 7.70 18.91 10.80
CA ARG A 381 8.42 18.37 9.65
C ARG A 381 7.51 18.08 8.45
N LEU A 382 6.21 18.41 8.54
CA LEU A 382 5.29 18.15 7.44
C LEU A 382 5.51 19.10 6.26
N PRO A 383 5.58 18.56 5.03
CA PRO A 383 5.53 19.38 3.82
C PRO A 383 4.25 20.20 3.74
N ASP A 384 4.34 21.41 3.21
CA ASP A 384 3.21 22.33 3.09
C ASP A 384 2.14 21.78 2.12
N SER A 385 2.57 21.03 1.10
CA SER A 385 1.66 20.31 0.19
C SER A 385 0.76 19.29 0.91
N VAL A 386 1.28 18.63 1.95
CA VAL A 386 0.51 17.68 2.75
C VAL A 386 -0.49 18.44 3.63
N LYS A 387 -0.07 19.52 4.28
CA LYS A 387 -0.97 20.37 5.09
C LYS A 387 -2.15 20.88 4.27
N GLU A 388 -1.89 21.38 3.06
CA GLU A 388 -2.93 21.87 2.15
C GLU A 388 -3.82 20.72 1.63
N SER A 389 -3.24 19.57 1.31
CA SER A 389 -4.03 18.40 0.91
C SER A 389 -4.97 17.96 2.04
N MET A 390 -4.49 17.89 3.28
CA MET A 390 -5.31 17.53 4.44
C MET A 390 -6.43 18.54 4.68
N SER A 391 -6.16 19.84 4.55
CA SER A 391 -7.17 20.89 4.73
C SER A 391 -8.31 20.77 3.69
N ILE A 392 -7.95 20.50 2.43
CA ILE A 392 -8.92 20.29 1.34
C ILE A 392 -9.74 19.03 1.58
N LEU A 393 -9.10 17.92 1.97
CA LEU A 393 -9.77 16.65 2.24
C LEU A 393 -10.74 16.77 3.42
N ALA A 394 -10.36 17.48 4.46
CA ALA A 394 -11.22 17.72 5.60
C ALA A 394 -12.45 18.56 5.26
N ARG A 395 -12.29 19.65 4.49
CA ARG A 395 -13.44 20.44 4.01
C ARG A 395 -14.40 19.59 3.18
N ARG A 396 -13.87 18.69 2.33
CA ARG A 396 -14.68 17.76 1.55
C ARG A 396 -15.40 16.75 2.44
N ALA A 397 -14.68 16.14 3.39
CA ALA A 397 -15.25 15.19 4.34
C ALA A 397 -16.39 15.83 5.14
N GLN A 398 -16.17 17.05 5.67
CA GLN A 398 -17.17 17.81 6.43
C GLN A 398 -18.47 18.01 5.64
N SER A 399 -18.38 18.34 4.34
CA SER A 399 -19.55 18.55 3.47
C SER A 399 -20.41 17.30 3.28
N ARG A 400 -19.87 16.11 3.60
CA ARG A 400 -20.53 14.81 3.42
C ARG A 400 -21.09 14.23 4.71
N VAL A 401 -20.81 14.84 5.87
CA VAL A 401 -21.31 14.38 7.17
C VAL A 401 -22.79 14.72 7.31
N GLN A 402 -23.67 13.71 7.28
CA GLN A 402 -25.12 13.86 7.49
C GLN A 402 -25.59 13.34 8.86
N ARG A 403 -24.79 13.48 9.93
CA ARG A 403 -25.00 12.98 11.32
C ARG A 403 -24.25 11.67 11.67
N THR A 404 -23.00 11.51 11.26
CA THR A 404 -22.23 10.31 11.64
C THR A 404 -21.55 10.50 12.99
N GLU A 405 -21.61 9.51 13.88
CA GLU A 405 -20.96 9.51 15.20
C GLU A 405 -19.42 9.46 15.14
N ASN A 406 -18.80 9.27 13.95
CA ASN A 406 -17.36 9.09 13.85
C ASN A 406 -16.73 9.90 12.70
N GLU A 407 -16.45 11.17 13.00
CA GLU A 407 -15.88 12.15 12.07
C GLU A 407 -14.46 11.81 11.59
N VAL A 408 -13.65 11.18 12.44
CA VAL A 408 -12.28 10.73 12.12
C VAL A 408 -12.31 9.66 11.02
N ASN A 409 -13.26 8.71 11.09
CA ASN A 409 -13.42 7.68 10.07
C ASN A 409 -13.82 8.28 8.72
N GLN A 410 -14.72 9.26 8.70
CA GLN A 410 -15.10 9.92 7.46
C GLN A 410 -13.92 10.69 6.81
N PHE A 411 -13.07 11.31 7.64
CA PHE A 411 -11.85 11.94 7.16
C PHE A 411 -10.87 10.91 6.58
N ARG A 412 -10.69 9.78 7.28
CA ARG A 412 -9.87 8.64 6.82
C ARG A 412 -10.33 8.11 5.47
N ASP A 413 -11.63 7.96 5.26
CA ASP A 413 -12.20 7.50 3.98
C ASP A 413 -11.86 8.47 2.83
N GLU A 414 -11.89 9.78 3.08
CA GLU A 414 -11.51 10.77 2.06
C GLU A 414 -10.00 10.73 1.75
N VAL A 415 -9.15 10.47 2.75
CA VAL A 415 -7.71 10.22 2.54
C VAL A 415 -7.49 8.96 1.71
N ALA A 416 -8.23 7.88 1.98
CA ALA A 416 -8.16 6.65 1.21
C ALA A 416 -8.59 6.86 -0.26
N VAL A 417 -9.71 7.56 -0.49
CA VAL A 417 -10.18 7.91 -1.83
C VAL A 417 -9.16 8.79 -2.57
N TRP A 418 -8.52 9.74 -1.87
CA TRP A 418 -7.47 10.57 -2.45
C TRP A 418 -6.25 9.75 -2.89
N PHE A 419 -5.80 8.83 -2.04
CA PHE A 419 -4.72 7.90 -2.37
C PHE A 419 -5.07 7.02 -3.56
N ASP A 420 -6.24 6.38 -3.57
CA ASP A 420 -6.68 5.49 -4.66
C ASP A 420 -6.75 6.22 -6.01
N ARG A 421 -7.28 7.45 -6.02
CA ARG A 421 -7.30 8.31 -7.21
C ARG A 421 -5.90 8.67 -7.68
N SER A 422 -4.94 8.87 -6.78
CA SER A 422 -3.55 9.11 -7.16
C SER A 422 -2.90 7.85 -7.73
N MET A 423 -3.08 6.72 -7.06
CA MET A 423 -2.47 5.44 -7.47
C MET A 423 -3.05 4.91 -8.77
N SER A 424 -4.33 5.13 -9.06
CA SER A 424 -4.92 4.77 -10.37
C SER A 424 -4.29 5.57 -11.52
N ARG A 425 -4.01 6.87 -11.33
CA ARG A 425 -3.28 7.69 -12.30
C ARG A 425 -1.83 7.25 -12.45
N ALA A 426 -1.14 7.06 -11.33
CA ALA A 426 0.27 6.67 -11.32
C ALA A 426 0.48 5.27 -11.92
N SER A 427 -0.41 4.32 -11.62
CA SER A 427 -0.39 2.97 -12.19
C SER A 427 -0.51 2.96 -13.72
N GLY A 428 -1.08 4.02 -14.32
CA GLY A 428 -1.10 4.21 -15.76
C GLY A 428 0.29 4.33 -16.38
N VAL A 429 1.22 5.02 -15.71
CA VAL A 429 2.62 5.18 -16.15
C VAL A 429 3.34 3.83 -16.08
N TYR A 430 3.21 3.12 -14.95
CA TYR A 430 3.74 1.77 -14.79
C TYR A 430 3.27 0.83 -15.91
N LYS A 431 1.96 0.80 -16.21
CA LYS A 431 1.40 -0.04 -17.27
C LYS A 431 1.98 0.29 -18.65
N ARG A 432 2.30 1.55 -18.95
CA ARG A 432 2.92 1.94 -20.23
C ARG A 432 4.37 1.47 -20.31
N ASN A 433 5.13 1.63 -19.22
CA ASN A 433 6.52 1.17 -19.15
C ASN A 433 6.59 -0.37 -19.23
N ALA A 434 5.68 -1.07 -18.55
CA ALA A 434 5.56 -2.52 -18.61
C ALA A 434 5.26 -3.02 -20.03
N LYS A 435 4.42 -2.33 -20.82
CA LYS A 435 4.20 -2.65 -22.24
C LYS A 435 5.47 -2.52 -23.08
N GLY A 436 6.29 -1.49 -22.82
CA GLY A 436 7.59 -1.34 -23.48
C GLY A 436 8.53 -2.51 -23.16
N VAL A 437 8.58 -2.92 -21.89
CA VAL A 437 9.35 -4.09 -21.45
C VAL A 437 8.81 -5.37 -22.09
N ALA A 438 7.50 -5.55 -22.18
CA ALA A 438 6.86 -6.70 -22.84
C ALA A 438 7.29 -6.82 -24.31
N ILE A 439 7.39 -5.70 -25.04
CA ILE A 439 7.86 -5.68 -26.43
C ILE A 439 9.33 -6.11 -26.51
N LEU A 440 10.18 -5.60 -25.62
CA LEU A 440 11.60 -5.99 -25.59
C LEU A 440 11.77 -7.47 -25.25
N VAL A 441 11.03 -7.97 -24.26
CA VAL A 441 11.00 -9.39 -23.88
C VAL A 441 10.48 -10.24 -25.04
N GLY A 442 9.42 -9.81 -25.72
CA GLY A 442 8.86 -10.52 -26.87
C GLY A 442 9.82 -10.58 -28.05
N LEU A 443 10.50 -9.48 -28.39
CA LEU A 443 11.54 -9.46 -29.43
C LEU A 443 12.75 -10.33 -29.06
N PHE A 444 13.17 -10.27 -27.79
CA PHE A 444 14.24 -11.13 -27.28
C PHE A 444 13.86 -12.61 -27.36
N LEU A 445 12.65 -12.98 -26.95
CA LEU A 445 12.14 -14.34 -27.08
C LEU A 445 12.07 -14.76 -28.54
N ALA A 446 11.47 -13.95 -29.42
CA ALA A 446 11.38 -14.28 -30.85
C ALA A 446 12.76 -14.54 -31.49
N ALA A 447 13.77 -13.73 -31.17
CA ALA A 447 15.14 -13.95 -31.65
C ALA A 447 15.77 -15.21 -31.04
N THR A 448 15.68 -15.39 -29.72
CA THR A 448 16.31 -16.54 -29.03
C THR A 448 15.66 -17.87 -29.39
N THR A 449 14.35 -17.91 -29.61
CA THR A 449 13.63 -19.11 -30.04
C THR A 449 13.57 -19.27 -31.57
N ASN A 450 14.12 -18.33 -32.33
CA ASN A 450 13.99 -18.27 -33.79
C ASN A 450 12.52 -18.38 -34.25
N SER A 451 11.63 -17.66 -33.56
CA SER A 451 10.20 -17.62 -33.91
C SER A 451 9.97 -16.55 -34.97
N ASP A 452 9.87 -16.99 -36.22
CA ASP A 452 9.54 -16.16 -37.38
C ASP A 452 8.09 -16.43 -37.81
N THR A 453 7.24 -15.41 -37.73
CA THR A 453 5.82 -15.50 -38.08
C THR A 453 5.56 -16.04 -39.48
N PHE A 454 6.33 -15.58 -40.46
CA PHE A 454 6.13 -15.95 -41.85
C PHE A 454 6.55 -17.40 -42.08
N HIS A 455 7.63 -17.83 -41.42
CA HIS A 455 8.06 -19.24 -41.44
C HIS A 455 7.05 -20.15 -40.76
N ILE A 456 6.61 -19.80 -39.56
CA ILE A 456 5.61 -20.57 -38.79
C ILE A 456 4.33 -20.74 -39.62
N PHE A 457 3.83 -19.66 -40.21
CA PHE A 457 2.64 -19.70 -41.07
C PHE A 457 2.85 -20.62 -42.28
N ASN A 458 3.97 -20.50 -42.98
CA ASN A 458 4.24 -21.35 -44.14
C ASN A 458 4.39 -22.83 -43.76
N ARG A 459 5.00 -23.14 -42.61
CA ARG A 459 5.12 -24.52 -42.09
C ARG A 459 3.76 -25.10 -41.73
N LEU A 460 2.95 -24.37 -40.96
CA LEU A 460 1.62 -24.81 -40.55
C LEU A 460 0.66 -24.98 -41.73
N SER A 461 0.81 -24.14 -42.77
CA SER A 461 0.02 -24.24 -43.99
C SER A 461 0.47 -25.39 -44.90
N SER A 462 1.75 -25.78 -44.90
CA SER A 462 2.26 -26.75 -45.89
C SER A 462 2.30 -28.21 -45.39
N ASP A 463 2.38 -28.45 -44.08
CA ASP A 463 2.57 -29.79 -43.51
C ASP A 463 1.25 -30.36 -42.94
N ASP A 464 0.59 -31.28 -43.66
CA ASP A 464 -0.69 -31.90 -43.27
C ASP A 464 -0.63 -32.67 -41.94
N SER A 465 0.50 -33.31 -41.62
CA SER A 465 0.71 -34.13 -40.42
C SER A 465 0.94 -33.31 -39.15
N LEU A 466 1.74 -32.24 -39.24
CA LEU A 466 1.99 -31.34 -38.12
C LEU A 466 0.72 -30.59 -37.70
N ARG A 467 -0.17 -30.32 -38.66
CA ARG A 467 -1.47 -29.70 -38.42
C ARG A 467 -2.39 -30.56 -37.57
N GLN A 468 -2.56 -31.85 -37.92
CA GLN A 468 -3.42 -32.77 -37.18
C GLN A 468 -3.00 -32.91 -35.70
N LEU A 469 -1.69 -33.02 -35.46
CA LEU A 469 -1.13 -33.11 -34.11
C LEU A 469 -1.44 -31.87 -33.26
N VAL A 470 -1.22 -30.66 -33.79
CA VAL A 470 -1.46 -29.42 -33.04
C VAL A 470 -2.96 -29.22 -32.77
N THR A 471 -3.83 -29.53 -33.74
CA THR A 471 -5.28 -29.40 -33.56
C THR A 471 -5.84 -30.41 -32.57
N ASP A 472 -5.36 -31.65 -32.57
CA ASP A 472 -5.81 -32.69 -31.65
C ASP A 472 -5.42 -32.35 -30.20
N ARG A 473 -4.25 -31.76 -29.99
CA ARG A 473 -3.79 -31.32 -28.66
C ARG A 473 -4.48 -30.04 -28.20
N ALA A 474 -4.76 -29.11 -29.11
CA ALA A 474 -5.48 -27.87 -28.77
C ALA A 474 -6.92 -28.13 -28.31
N THR A 475 -7.59 -29.17 -28.82
CA THR A 475 -8.98 -29.52 -28.42
C THR A 475 -9.05 -30.23 -27.06
N GLN A 476 -7.97 -30.88 -26.62
CA GLN A 476 -7.89 -31.54 -25.31
C GLN A 476 -7.67 -30.55 -24.15
N LEU A 477 -7.24 -29.32 -24.43
CA LEU A 477 -7.09 -28.28 -23.41
C LEU A 477 -8.46 -27.70 -23.06
N ASN A 478 -9.00 -28.14 -21.93
CA ASN A 478 -10.27 -27.63 -21.41
C ASN A 478 -10.01 -26.30 -20.67
N LEU A 479 -10.15 -25.19 -21.39
CA LEU A 479 -9.64 -23.88 -21.00
C LEU A 479 -10.69 -23.05 -20.22
N ASN A 480 -10.67 -23.12 -18.88
CA ASN A 480 -11.32 -22.14 -18.00
C ASN A 480 -10.27 -21.20 -17.40
N ALA A 481 -10.27 -19.94 -17.84
CA ALA A 481 -9.23 -18.94 -17.56
C ALA A 481 -9.09 -18.47 -16.10
N GLN A 482 -9.95 -18.91 -15.19
CA GLN A 482 -10.01 -18.35 -13.83
C GLN A 482 -9.20 -19.09 -12.77
N ASN A 483 -8.69 -20.30 -13.02
CA ASN A 483 -7.93 -21.07 -12.02
C ASN A 483 -6.77 -21.84 -12.67
N SER A 484 -5.52 -21.36 -12.59
CA SER A 484 -4.37 -22.17 -13.02
C SER A 484 -3.06 -21.88 -12.27
N PRO A 485 -2.90 -22.32 -11.02
CA PRO A 485 -1.58 -22.54 -10.42
C PRO A 485 -0.99 -23.93 -10.75
N ARG A 486 -1.46 -24.62 -11.80
CA ARG A 486 -1.06 -26.01 -12.15
C ARG A 486 -0.58 -26.21 -13.60
N PHE A 487 -0.08 -25.16 -14.24
CA PHE A 487 0.47 -25.29 -15.60
C PHE A 487 1.84 -26.00 -15.64
N SER A 488 2.66 -25.87 -14.59
CA SER A 488 3.97 -26.54 -14.48
C SER A 488 3.86 -28.07 -14.50
N ALA A 489 2.88 -28.64 -13.80
CA ALA A 489 2.62 -30.09 -13.81
C ALA A 489 2.10 -30.58 -15.17
N GLN A 490 1.30 -29.76 -15.86
CA GLN A 490 0.81 -30.07 -17.22
C GLN A 490 1.92 -29.96 -18.27
N LEU A 491 2.89 -29.06 -18.09
CA LEU A 491 4.08 -28.91 -18.94
C LEU A 491 5.05 -30.09 -18.84
N GLU A 492 5.20 -30.69 -17.66
CA GLU A 492 6.09 -31.84 -17.43
C GLU A 492 5.56 -33.11 -18.11
N GLU A 493 4.24 -33.32 -18.06
CA GLU A 493 3.57 -34.43 -18.72
C GLU A 493 3.50 -34.23 -20.24
N LEU A 494 3.26 -32.99 -20.69
CA LEU A 494 3.36 -32.62 -22.09
C LEU A 494 4.79 -32.83 -22.60
N LYS A 495 5.82 -32.41 -21.89
CA LYS A 495 7.23 -32.59 -22.28
C LYS A 495 7.58 -34.06 -22.54
N ASN A 496 7.17 -34.97 -21.65
CA ASN A 496 7.47 -36.40 -21.77
C ASN A 496 6.74 -37.09 -22.95
N GLU A 497 5.49 -36.70 -23.26
CA GLU A 497 4.79 -37.21 -24.44
C GLU A 497 5.25 -36.54 -25.74
N THR A 498 5.64 -35.27 -25.68
CA THR A 498 6.06 -34.48 -26.84
C THR A 498 7.45 -34.91 -27.32
N ASP A 499 8.35 -35.34 -26.43
CA ASP A 499 9.68 -35.87 -26.77
C ASP A 499 9.66 -37.15 -27.62
N ALA A 500 8.58 -37.95 -27.53
CA ALA A 500 8.41 -39.17 -28.34
C ALA A 500 7.94 -38.87 -29.77
N VAL A 501 7.25 -37.76 -30.00
CA VAL A 501 6.67 -37.34 -31.30
C VAL A 501 7.53 -36.28 -32.00
N LEU A 502 8.27 -35.45 -31.26
CA LEU A 502 9.15 -34.39 -31.79
C LEU A 502 10.36 -34.90 -32.59
N ARG A 503 10.68 -36.20 -32.52
CA ARG A 503 11.76 -36.79 -33.30
C ARG A 503 11.44 -36.90 -34.80
N GLU A 504 10.16 -36.80 -35.19
CA GLU A 504 9.75 -37.01 -36.58
C GLU A 504 9.37 -35.72 -37.34
N ILE A 505 9.09 -34.61 -36.64
CA ILE A 505 8.83 -33.32 -37.29
C ILE A 505 9.47 -32.17 -36.49
N SER A 506 10.50 -31.55 -37.05
CA SER A 506 11.11 -30.34 -36.47
C SER A 506 10.03 -29.26 -36.31
N PHE A 507 9.73 -28.87 -35.07
CA PHE A 507 8.79 -27.80 -34.75
C PHE A 507 9.22 -26.49 -35.48
N PRO A 508 8.29 -25.63 -35.94
CA PRO A 508 8.61 -24.48 -36.80
C PRO A 508 9.22 -23.29 -36.04
N ILE A 509 9.74 -23.53 -34.84
CA ILE A 509 10.59 -22.65 -34.04
C ILE A 509 11.84 -23.46 -33.67
N SER A 510 12.92 -22.79 -33.27
CA SER A 510 14.28 -23.30 -32.96
C SER A 510 15.33 -23.05 -34.03
N TRP A 511 16.57 -22.95 -33.54
CA TRP A 511 17.80 -22.78 -34.29
C TRP A 511 18.33 -24.12 -34.82
N ASN A 512 17.59 -24.75 -35.73
CA ASN A 512 18.03 -25.97 -36.42
C ASN A 512 18.26 -25.71 -37.91
N SER A 513 19.01 -26.60 -38.56
CA SER A 513 19.40 -26.46 -39.96
C SER A 513 18.19 -26.42 -40.90
N SER A 514 17.14 -27.19 -40.62
CA SER A 514 15.96 -27.28 -41.49
C SER A 514 15.12 -25.99 -41.46
N ASN A 515 14.95 -25.37 -40.28
CA ASN A 515 14.24 -24.12 -40.10
C ASN A 515 15.03 -22.96 -40.71
N ILE A 516 16.32 -22.83 -40.37
CA ILE A 516 17.16 -21.73 -40.89
C ILE A 516 17.24 -21.79 -42.42
N GLY A 517 17.42 -22.97 -43.00
CA GLY A 517 17.45 -23.14 -44.45
C GLY A 517 16.18 -22.65 -45.14
N ARG A 518 15.01 -22.96 -44.57
CA ARG A 518 13.72 -22.51 -45.11
C ARG A 518 13.51 -21.00 -44.93
N GLN A 519 13.91 -20.45 -43.78
CA GLN A 519 13.79 -19.02 -43.48
C GLN A 519 14.66 -18.16 -44.41
N LEU A 520 15.89 -18.61 -44.67
CA LEU A 520 16.84 -17.92 -45.55
C LEU A 520 16.60 -18.21 -47.05
N GLY A 521 15.61 -19.03 -47.39
CA GLY A 521 15.24 -19.34 -48.77
C GLY A 521 16.26 -20.23 -49.49
N CYS A 522 16.89 -21.15 -48.78
CA CYS A 522 17.80 -22.14 -49.35
C CYS A 522 17.02 -23.22 -50.14
N PRO A 523 17.64 -23.81 -51.18
CA PRO A 523 17.02 -24.87 -51.96
C PRO A 523 16.80 -26.14 -51.12
N SER A 524 15.69 -26.85 -51.39
CA SER A 524 15.26 -28.05 -50.65
C SER A 524 16.29 -29.18 -50.64
N SER A 525 17.18 -29.23 -51.64
CA SER A 525 18.29 -30.18 -51.74
C SER A 525 19.27 -30.10 -50.56
N GLY A 526 19.44 -28.93 -49.95
CA GLY A 526 20.28 -28.74 -48.75
C GLY A 526 19.56 -28.97 -47.42
N ILE A 527 18.23 -29.12 -47.43
CA ILE A 527 17.38 -29.12 -46.23
C ILE A 527 16.95 -30.55 -45.83
N SER A 528 16.88 -31.47 -46.80
CA SER A 528 16.33 -32.82 -46.62
C SER A 528 17.37 -33.95 -46.50
N ALA A 529 18.66 -33.63 -46.30
CA ALA A 529 19.70 -34.65 -46.23
C ALA A 529 19.62 -35.44 -44.91
N THR A 530 18.95 -36.60 -44.94
CA THR A 530 18.91 -37.54 -43.83
C THR A 530 20.32 -38.08 -43.55
N PRO A 531 20.79 -38.12 -42.29
CA PRO A 531 22.04 -38.81 -41.97
C PRO A 531 21.96 -40.26 -42.43
N SER A 532 22.95 -40.72 -43.18
CA SER A 532 23.04 -42.13 -43.60
C SER A 532 23.09 -43.04 -42.37
N GLN A 533 22.16 -43.99 -42.25
CA GLN A 533 21.96 -44.84 -41.07
C GLN A 533 23.12 -45.82 -40.73
N ASN A 534 24.23 -45.80 -41.48
CA ASN A 534 25.27 -46.83 -41.41
C ASN A 534 26.58 -46.40 -40.71
N GLN A 535 26.58 -45.38 -39.84
CA GLN A 535 27.76 -45.05 -39.02
C GLN A 535 27.42 -44.88 -37.54
N PRO A 536 28.28 -45.37 -36.61
CA PRO A 536 28.18 -45.03 -35.19
C PRO A 536 28.50 -43.54 -35.07
N SER A 537 27.44 -42.75 -35.05
CA SER A 537 27.53 -41.30 -35.10
C SER A 537 27.04 -40.76 -33.78
N THR A 538 27.95 -40.16 -33.02
CA THR A 538 27.58 -39.31 -31.89
C THR A 538 26.65 -38.21 -32.37
N GLU A 539 25.73 -37.75 -31.51
CA GLU A 539 24.78 -36.66 -31.84
C GLU A 539 25.50 -35.44 -32.44
N ALA A 540 26.71 -35.12 -31.94
CA ALA A 540 27.55 -34.05 -32.45
C ALA A 540 27.99 -34.23 -33.92
N THR A 541 28.28 -35.47 -34.33
CA THR A 541 28.70 -35.79 -35.71
C THR A 541 27.53 -35.68 -36.68
N GLN A 542 26.34 -36.14 -36.28
CA GLN A 542 25.12 -35.99 -37.07
C GLN A 542 24.71 -34.52 -37.22
N LEU A 543 24.78 -33.76 -36.13
CA LEU A 543 24.49 -32.33 -36.13
C LEU A 543 25.42 -31.60 -37.11
N LYS A 544 26.74 -31.83 -37.04
CA LYS A 544 27.69 -31.19 -37.95
C LYS A 544 27.42 -31.52 -39.41
N ALA A 545 27.12 -32.79 -39.73
CA ALA A 545 26.78 -33.19 -41.09
C ALA A 545 25.51 -32.50 -41.62
N GLN A 546 24.48 -32.31 -40.78
CA GLN A 546 23.26 -31.58 -41.14
C GLN A 546 23.55 -30.11 -41.49
N TRP A 547 24.41 -29.44 -40.71
CA TRP A 547 24.81 -28.05 -40.97
C TRP A 547 25.72 -27.92 -42.20
N ASP A 548 26.64 -28.86 -42.42
CA ASP A 548 27.50 -28.85 -43.60
C ASP A 548 26.68 -29.04 -44.89
N ASN A 549 25.65 -29.90 -44.86
CA ASN A 549 24.73 -30.08 -45.99
C ASN A 549 23.90 -28.82 -46.26
N LEU A 550 23.44 -28.14 -45.20
CA LEU A 550 22.76 -26.86 -45.31
C LEU A 550 23.68 -25.81 -45.94
N TYR A 551 24.92 -25.70 -45.47
CA TYR A 551 25.92 -24.75 -45.98
C TYR A 551 26.14 -24.94 -47.49
N LYS A 552 26.39 -26.17 -47.93
CA LYS A 552 26.55 -26.52 -49.35
C LYS A 552 25.33 -26.12 -50.18
N GLY A 553 24.14 -26.49 -49.72
CA GLY A 553 22.89 -26.20 -50.42
C GLY A 553 22.57 -24.70 -50.48
N CYS A 554 22.78 -23.97 -49.39
CA CYS A 554 22.48 -22.54 -49.31
C CYS A 554 23.41 -21.69 -50.19
N LEU A 555 24.70 -22.01 -50.23
CA LEU A 555 25.73 -21.28 -50.98
C LEU A 555 26.00 -21.84 -52.38
N ASN A 556 25.37 -22.96 -52.75
CA ASN A 556 25.61 -23.67 -54.00
C ASN A 556 27.10 -24.00 -54.21
N THR A 557 27.72 -24.60 -53.18
CA THR A 557 29.15 -24.97 -53.15
C THR A 557 29.33 -26.45 -52.82
N ASP A 558 30.34 -27.09 -53.41
CA ASP A 558 30.70 -28.48 -53.11
C ASP A 558 31.68 -28.59 -51.92
N GLN A 559 32.28 -27.48 -51.51
CA GLN A 559 33.26 -27.41 -50.43
C GLN A 559 32.57 -27.55 -49.07
N VAL A 560 33.12 -28.42 -48.21
CA VAL A 560 32.70 -28.53 -46.80
C VAL A 560 33.41 -27.45 -46.00
N SER A 561 32.68 -26.65 -45.22
CA SER A 561 33.29 -25.66 -44.35
C SER A 561 33.89 -26.32 -43.11
N SER A 562 35.19 -26.11 -42.88
CA SER A 562 35.85 -26.49 -41.63
C SER A 562 35.51 -25.55 -40.47
N ALA A 563 34.82 -24.45 -40.74
CA ALA A 563 34.46 -23.46 -39.73
C ALA A 563 33.42 -24.00 -38.73
N PRO A 564 33.39 -23.46 -37.50
CA PRO A 564 32.33 -23.73 -36.53
C PRO A 564 30.95 -23.33 -37.07
N ILE A 565 29.88 -24.02 -36.63
CA ILE A 565 28.49 -23.78 -37.08
C ILE A 565 28.09 -22.29 -37.02
N PRO A 566 28.38 -21.51 -35.96
CA PRO A 566 28.02 -20.09 -35.94
C PRO A 566 28.63 -19.27 -37.09
N VAL A 567 29.85 -19.60 -37.50
CA VAL A 567 30.54 -18.93 -38.60
C VAL A 567 29.94 -19.35 -39.94
N GLN A 568 29.62 -20.64 -40.11
CA GLN A 568 28.91 -21.13 -41.29
C GLN A 568 27.56 -20.42 -41.47
N VAL A 569 26.78 -20.29 -40.40
CA VAL A 569 25.48 -19.59 -40.43
C VAL A 569 25.67 -18.10 -40.76
N ALA A 570 26.69 -17.44 -40.19
CA ALA A 570 26.98 -16.05 -40.49
C ALA A 570 27.32 -15.84 -41.97
N GLU A 571 28.12 -16.72 -42.58
CA GLU A 571 28.43 -16.68 -44.01
C GLU A 571 27.17 -16.86 -44.88
N ILE A 572 26.28 -17.80 -44.52
CA ILE A 572 25.00 -17.98 -45.21
C ILE A 572 24.14 -16.71 -45.11
N MET A 573 24.07 -16.09 -43.93
CA MET A 573 23.29 -14.86 -43.73
C MET A 573 23.83 -13.70 -44.57
N VAL A 574 25.16 -13.53 -44.65
CA VAL A 574 25.80 -12.48 -45.47
C VAL A 574 25.48 -12.68 -46.95
N ASN A 575 25.49 -13.92 -47.44
CA ASN A 575 25.23 -14.23 -48.83
C ASN A 575 23.73 -14.28 -49.20
N ARG A 576 22.82 -14.21 -48.21
CA ARG A 576 21.36 -14.24 -48.39
C ARG A 576 20.66 -13.06 -47.70
N PRO A 577 20.96 -11.79 -48.07
CA PRO A 577 20.47 -10.62 -47.37
C PRO A 577 18.94 -10.48 -47.39
N LEU A 578 18.29 -10.87 -48.50
CA LEU A 578 16.82 -10.84 -48.60
C LEU A 578 16.14 -11.85 -47.66
N GLY A 579 16.76 -13.01 -47.46
CA GLY A 579 16.31 -14.01 -46.50
C GLY A 579 16.42 -13.51 -45.06
N VAL A 580 17.55 -12.87 -44.74
CA VAL A 580 17.77 -12.24 -43.42
C VAL A 580 16.75 -11.13 -43.15
N LEU A 581 16.47 -10.27 -44.13
CA LEU A 581 15.45 -9.21 -43.98
C LEU A 581 14.06 -9.79 -43.70
N ARG A 582 13.70 -10.87 -44.40
CA ARG A 582 12.44 -11.59 -44.15
C ARG A 582 12.41 -12.20 -42.75
N MET A 583 13.51 -12.83 -42.32
CA MET A 583 13.63 -13.41 -40.99
C MET A 583 13.49 -12.35 -39.88
N ILE A 584 14.19 -11.22 -40.00
CA ILE A 584 14.11 -10.11 -39.03
C ILE A 584 12.71 -9.50 -38.99
N SER A 585 12.06 -9.30 -40.15
CA SER A 585 10.68 -8.81 -40.16
C SER A 585 9.70 -9.83 -39.57
N GLY A 586 9.94 -11.12 -39.78
CA GLY A 586 9.24 -12.22 -39.11
C GLY A 586 9.37 -12.17 -37.60
N TRP A 587 10.59 -11.98 -37.09
CA TRP A 587 10.85 -11.81 -35.66
C TRP A 587 10.22 -10.55 -35.08
N ALA A 588 10.20 -9.44 -35.84
CA ALA A 588 9.54 -8.21 -35.41
C ALA A 588 8.02 -8.43 -35.22
N VAL A 589 7.37 -9.10 -36.17
CA VAL A 589 5.95 -9.46 -36.07
C VAL A 589 5.72 -10.46 -34.92
N SER A 590 6.59 -11.47 -34.77
CA SER A 590 6.49 -12.43 -33.68
C SER A 590 6.68 -11.77 -32.31
N GLY A 591 7.65 -10.86 -32.16
CA GLY A 591 7.87 -10.14 -30.91
C GLY A 591 6.68 -9.26 -30.53
N LEU A 592 6.05 -8.58 -31.50
CA LEU A 592 4.81 -7.84 -31.26
C LEU A 592 3.64 -8.77 -30.89
N ALA A 593 3.51 -9.91 -31.57
CA ALA A 593 2.50 -10.93 -31.28
C ALA A 593 2.65 -11.50 -29.86
N ILE A 594 3.88 -11.80 -29.44
CA ILE A 594 4.20 -12.28 -28.08
C ILE A 594 3.88 -11.19 -27.04
N ALA A 595 4.20 -9.93 -27.34
CA ALA A 595 3.95 -8.79 -26.44
C ALA A 595 2.46 -8.47 -26.24
N MET A 596 1.55 -9.01 -27.08
CA MET A 596 0.10 -8.90 -26.85
C MET A 596 -0.37 -9.65 -25.60
N GLY A 597 0.42 -10.62 -25.12
CA GLY A 597 0.15 -11.38 -23.90
C GLY A 597 -0.81 -12.54 -24.10
N ALA A 598 -0.75 -13.51 -23.17
CA ALA A 598 -1.54 -14.73 -23.23
C ALA A 598 -3.07 -14.50 -23.25
N PRO A 599 -3.66 -13.53 -22.51
CA PRO A 599 -5.11 -13.31 -22.52
C PRO A 599 -5.67 -13.02 -23.92
N PHE A 600 -4.94 -12.27 -24.75
CA PHE A 600 -5.36 -11.97 -26.11
C PHE A 600 -5.48 -13.25 -26.97
N TRP A 601 -4.45 -14.09 -26.94
CA TRP A 601 -4.41 -15.32 -27.73
C TRP A 601 -5.40 -16.38 -27.20
N PHE A 602 -5.65 -16.40 -25.89
CA PHE A 602 -6.65 -17.26 -25.27
C PHE A 602 -8.07 -16.91 -25.72
N ASP A 603 -8.42 -15.63 -25.67
CA ASP A 603 -9.74 -15.14 -26.15
C ASP A 603 -9.93 -15.44 -27.64
N LEU A 604 -8.86 -15.27 -28.43
CA LEU A 604 -8.88 -15.57 -29.86
C LEU A 604 -9.07 -17.07 -30.13
N LEU A 605 -8.40 -17.94 -29.36
CA LEU A 605 -8.55 -19.39 -29.44
C LEU A 605 -10.00 -19.81 -29.15
N GLY A 606 -10.58 -19.28 -28.06
CA GLY A 606 -11.97 -19.57 -27.70
C GLY A 606 -12.97 -19.19 -28.80
N LYS A 607 -12.78 -18.03 -29.44
CA LYS A 607 -13.61 -17.60 -30.58
C LYS A 607 -13.48 -18.55 -31.77
N LEU A 608 -12.26 -18.99 -32.11
CA LEU A 608 -12.01 -19.87 -33.26
C LEU A 608 -12.55 -21.29 -33.05
N VAL A 609 -12.39 -21.85 -31.85
CA VAL A 609 -12.92 -23.19 -31.49
C VAL A 609 -14.46 -23.19 -31.54
N ASN A 610 -15.12 -22.14 -31.05
CA ASN A 610 -16.57 -22.01 -31.12
C ASN A 610 -17.10 -21.97 -32.56
N VAL A 611 -16.39 -21.29 -33.46
CA VAL A 611 -16.76 -21.26 -34.90
C VAL A 611 -16.63 -22.65 -35.52
N ARG A 612 -15.58 -23.41 -35.18
CA ARG A 612 -15.40 -24.81 -35.65
C ARG A 612 -16.57 -25.71 -35.23
N ASN A 613 -17.01 -25.58 -33.98
CA ASN A 613 -18.05 -26.43 -33.39
C ASN A 613 -19.47 -26.09 -33.89
N SER A 614 -19.70 -24.88 -34.42
CA SER A 614 -20.99 -24.47 -34.99
C SER A 614 -21.31 -25.04 -36.39
N GLY A 615 -20.36 -25.75 -37.01
CA GLY A 615 -20.40 -26.15 -38.43
C GLY A 615 -20.97 -27.53 -38.77
N GLY A 616 -21.58 -28.28 -37.85
CA GLY A 616 -22.09 -29.64 -38.14
C GLY A 616 -23.41 -30.00 -37.46
N LYS A 617 -24.50 -30.02 -38.21
CA LYS A 617 -25.69 -30.83 -37.90
C LYS A 617 -26.16 -31.55 -39.17
N PRO A 618 -26.32 -32.89 -39.20
CA PRO A 618 -26.80 -33.57 -40.40
C PRO A 618 -28.25 -33.18 -40.70
N ARG A 619 -28.61 -33.07 -41.99
CA ARG A 619 -30.02 -33.02 -42.41
C ARG A 619 -30.73 -34.29 -41.94
N PRO A 620 -31.94 -34.21 -41.37
CA PRO A 620 -32.74 -35.41 -41.11
C PRO A 620 -33.02 -36.12 -42.43
N ALA A 621 -32.86 -37.44 -42.44
CA ALA A 621 -33.22 -38.29 -43.58
C ALA A 621 -34.69 -38.09 -43.95
N ALA A 622 -34.96 -38.00 -45.25
CA ALA A 622 -36.30 -37.97 -45.81
C ALA A 622 -37.06 -39.22 -45.35
N GLY A 623 -38.25 -39.02 -44.78
CA GLY A 623 -39.10 -40.10 -44.32
C GLY A 623 -39.61 -40.94 -45.50
N GLU A 624 -39.34 -42.24 -45.44
CA GLU A 624 -40.15 -43.23 -46.13
C GLU A 624 -41.40 -43.53 -45.30
N GLU A 625 -42.53 -43.49 -45.99
CA GLU A 625 -43.83 -43.99 -45.56
C GLU A 625 -43.75 -45.46 -45.13
N GLN A 626 -44.47 -45.85 -44.07
CA GLN A 626 -45.66 -46.72 -44.18
C GLN A 626 -46.15 -47.26 -42.83
N LYS A 627 -47.46 -47.05 -42.62
CA LYS A 627 -48.49 -48.01 -42.18
C LYS A 627 -48.59 -48.44 -40.71
N THR A 628 -49.64 -47.89 -40.08
CA THR A 628 -50.77 -48.58 -39.41
C THR A 628 -50.45 -49.79 -38.51
N ASN A 629 -50.67 -49.63 -37.20
CA ASN A 629 -51.98 -49.89 -36.56
C ASN A 629 -52.03 -49.24 -35.18
#